data_AF-A0A965VQS2-F1
#
_entry.id   AF-A0A965VQS2-F1
#
_cell.length_a   1.000
_cell.length_b   1.000
_cell.length_c   1.000
_cell.angle_alpha   90.00
_cell.angle_beta   90.00
_cell.angle_gamma   90.00
#
_symmetry.space_group_name_H-M   'P 1'
#
loop_
_entity.id
_entity.type
_entity.pdbx_description
1 polymer ?
#
loop_
_entity_poly.entity_id
_entity_poly.type
_entity_poly.pdbx_seq_one_letter_code
_entity_poly.pdbx_strand_id
1 'polypeptide(L)'
;SYEQTLIGFDVSKADFTEIKKQIEDAVLFFEANEKQLDAVFSKDTLQARIDFGFYTTFVDQKIVVQHDSFPHQLLAQLGRYKIDLDLSQFWYGGNQDLASI
;
A
#
# COMPACT_ATOMS: atom_id res chain seq x y z
N SER A 1 7.86 -8.55 28.18
CA SER A 1 7.59 -7.53 27.15
C SER A 1 7.71 -8.25 25.82
N TYR A 2 6.61 -8.63 25.18
CA TYR A 2 6.68 -9.29 23.88
C TYR A 2 6.84 -8.20 22.82
N GLU A 3 8.03 -8.08 22.24
CA GLU A 3 8.25 -7.24 21.06
C GLU A 3 7.37 -7.78 19.93
N GLN A 4 6.38 -7.00 19.51
CA GLN A 4 5.65 -7.24 18.28
C GLN A 4 6.50 -6.71 17.13
N THR A 5 7.01 -7.59 16.28
CA THR A 5 7.77 -7.20 15.09
C THR A 5 6.78 -6.84 13.99
N LEU A 6 6.74 -5.55 13.63
CA LEU A 6 6.00 -5.07 12.47
C LEU A 6 6.89 -5.18 11.22
N ILE A 7 6.40 -5.90 10.20
CA ILE A 7 7.09 -6.04 8.90
C ILE A 7 6.32 -5.24 7.85
N GLY A 8 7.02 -4.34 7.16
CA GLY A 8 6.54 -3.72 5.93
C GLY A 8 7.11 -4.44 4.72
N PHE A 9 6.29 -4.67 3.69
CA PHE A 9 6.74 -5.21 2.42
C PHE A 9 6.79 -4.11 1.36
N ASP A 10 7.95 -3.96 0.74
CA ASP A 10 8.09 -3.16 -0.47
C ASP A 10 7.67 -4.03 -1.67
N VAL A 11 6.40 -3.88 -2.07
CA VAL A 11 5.76 -4.72 -3.10
C VAL A 11 5.72 -4.07 -4.47
N SER A 12 6.06 -2.77 -4.58
CA SER A 12 6.06 -2.02 -5.84
C SER A 12 7.05 -0.87 -5.82
N LYS A 13 7.70 -0.64 -6.96
CA LYS A 13 8.55 0.55 -7.19
C LYS A 13 7.79 1.71 -7.84
N ALA A 14 6.48 1.56 -8.05
CA ALA A 14 5.66 2.58 -8.68
C ALA A 14 5.49 3.78 -7.73
N ASP A 15 5.30 4.95 -8.32
CA ASP A 15 5.10 6.18 -7.55
C ASP A 15 3.73 6.15 -6.85
N PHE A 16 3.58 6.94 -5.78
CA PHE A 16 2.31 7.12 -5.07
C PHE A 16 1.21 7.77 -5.93
N THR A 17 1.54 8.28 -7.12
CA THR A 17 0.57 8.71 -8.13
C THR A 17 -0.01 7.55 -8.95
N GLU A 18 0.55 6.34 -8.86
CA GLU A 18 0.25 5.20 -9.73
C GLU A 18 -0.38 4.01 -8.97
N ILE A 19 -1.45 4.26 -8.20
CA ILE A 19 -2.10 3.25 -7.35
C ILE A 19 -2.47 1.95 -8.11
N LYS A 20 -2.93 2.04 -9.35
CA LYS A 20 -3.23 0.85 -10.17
C LYS A 20 -1.99 -0.02 -10.40
N LYS A 21 -0.85 0.61 -10.67
CA LYS A 21 0.41 -0.09 -10.89
C LYS A 21 0.93 -0.72 -9.60
N GLN A 22 0.81 -0.01 -8.48
CA GLN A 22 1.13 -0.57 -7.17
C GLN A 22 0.31 -1.84 -6.87
N ILE A 23 -1.00 -1.81 -7.15
CA ILE A 23 -1.90 -2.96 -6.96
C ILE A 23 -1.50 -4.14 -7.86
N GLU A 24 -1.23 -3.89 -9.15
CA GLU A 24 -0.78 -4.93 -10.08
C GLU A 24 0.55 -5.57 -9.64
N ASP A 25 1.53 -4.74 -9.25
CA ASP A 25 2.83 -5.20 -8.77
C ASP A 25 2.69 -6.00 -7.47
N ALA A 26 1.79 -5.59 -6.56
CA ALA A 26 1.51 -6.32 -5.34
C ALA A 26 0.96 -7.72 -5.62
N VAL A 27 0.02 -7.86 -6.57
CA VAL A 27 -0.49 -9.18 -7.00
C VAL A 27 0.67 -10.06 -7.50
N LEU A 28 1.49 -9.53 -8.40
CA LEU A 28 2.64 -10.25 -8.94
C LEU A 28 3.67 -10.61 -7.86
N PHE A 29 3.89 -9.73 -6.87
CA PHE A 29 4.76 -9.98 -5.74
C PHE A 29 4.29 -11.19 -4.92
N PHE A 30 3.00 -11.25 -4.57
CA PHE A 30 2.46 -12.37 -3.80
C PHE A 30 2.51 -13.69 -4.58
N GLU A 31 2.20 -13.66 -5.88
CA GLU A 31 2.28 -14.84 -6.75
C GLU A 31 3.72 -15.36 -6.90
N ALA A 32 4.69 -14.46 -7.08
CA ALA A 32 6.09 -14.83 -7.29
C ALA A 32 6.79 -15.32 -6.00
N ASN A 33 6.32 -14.89 -4.83
CA ASN A 33 6.98 -15.12 -3.55
C ASN A 33 6.21 -16.05 -2.59
N GLU A 34 5.19 -16.76 -3.08
CA GLU A 34 4.29 -17.56 -2.25
C GLU A 34 5.03 -18.47 -1.25
N LYS A 35 6.03 -19.23 -1.72
CA LYS A 35 6.79 -20.17 -0.87
C LYS A 35 7.58 -19.46 0.23
N GLN A 36 8.15 -18.30 -0.09
CA GLN A 36 8.93 -17.50 0.85
C GLN A 36 8.02 -16.87 1.89
N LEU A 37 6.86 -16.36 1.47
CA LEU A 37 5.84 -15.79 2.35
C LEU A 37 5.27 -16.85 3.29
N ASP A 38 4.97 -18.06 2.81
CA ASP A 38 4.59 -19.19 3.66
C ASP A 38 5.62 -19.46 4.76
N ALA A 39 6.92 -19.43 4.42
CA ALA A 39 7.98 -19.62 5.39
C ALA A 39 8.06 -18.48 6.42
N VAL A 40 7.91 -17.23 5.98
CA VAL A 40 7.92 -16.03 6.86
C VAL A 40 6.74 -16.06 7.82
N PHE A 41 5.53 -16.29 7.31
CA PHE A 41 4.28 -16.23 8.07
C PHE A 41 3.93 -17.53 8.79
N SER A 42 4.76 -18.58 8.67
CA SER A 42 4.64 -19.80 9.50
C SER A 42 4.82 -19.55 11.01
N LYS A 43 5.30 -18.35 11.39
CA LYS A 43 5.50 -17.92 12.78
C LYS A 43 4.39 -16.95 13.19
N ASP A 44 3.58 -17.35 14.16
CA ASP A 44 2.35 -16.65 14.60
C ASP A 44 2.56 -15.28 15.30
N THR A 45 3.79 -14.75 15.33
CA THR A 45 4.14 -13.54 16.08
C THR A 45 4.32 -12.30 15.22
N LEU A 46 4.12 -12.41 13.91
CA LEU A 46 4.37 -11.31 12.98
C LEU A 46 3.09 -10.53 12.72
N GLN A 47 3.17 -9.21 12.90
CA GLN A 47 2.23 -8.28 12.33
C GLN A 47 2.84 -7.72 11.06
N ALA A 48 2.05 -7.65 9.99
CA ALA A 48 2.52 -7.19 8.71
C ALA A 48 1.51 -6.24 8.10
N ARG A 49 2.01 -5.28 7.34
CA ARG A 49 1.18 -4.33 6.60
C ARG A 49 1.77 -4.02 5.24
N ILE A 50 0.91 -3.64 4.32
CA ILE A 50 1.27 -3.04 3.03
C ILE A 50 0.54 -1.72 2.91
N ASP A 51 1.28 -0.68 2.55
CA ASP A 51 0.77 0.67 2.36
C ASP A 51 0.67 0.98 0.87
N PHE A 52 -0.52 1.40 0.44
CA PHE A 52 -0.76 1.91 -0.91
C PHE A 52 -0.95 3.42 -0.85
N GLY A 53 0.04 4.13 -1.39
CA GLY A 53 -0.02 5.57 -1.54
C GLY A 53 -0.89 5.95 -2.73
N PHE A 54 -1.79 6.92 -2.57
CA PHE A 54 -2.47 7.55 -3.69
C PHE A 54 -2.43 9.08 -3.62
N TYR A 55 -2.11 9.68 -4.76
CA TYR A 55 -2.19 11.11 -4.95
C TYR A 55 -3.63 11.56 -5.19
N THR A 56 -4.12 12.47 -4.36
CA THR A 56 -5.46 13.04 -4.52
C THR A 56 -5.45 14.16 -5.58
N THR A 57 -6.31 14.04 -6.58
CA THR A 57 -6.47 15.07 -7.63
C THR A 57 -7.50 16.17 -7.27
N PHE A 58 -8.04 16.13 -6.05
CA PHE A 58 -9.16 16.97 -5.58
C PHE A 58 -8.76 18.42 -5.22
N VAL A 59 -8.01 19.11 -6.07
CA VAL A 59 -7.55 20.48 -5.78
C VAL A 59 -8.47 21.57 -6.38
N ASP A 60 -9.47 21.24 -7.21
CA ASP A 60 -10.31 22.27 -7.87
C ASP A 60 -11.82 21.93 -8.00
N GLN A 61 -12.57 22.44 -7.02
CA GLN A 61 -13.93 23.02 -6.99
C GLN A 61 -15.22 22.41 -7.60
N LYS A 62 -15.30 21.21 -8.20
CA LYS A 62 -16.63 20.68 -8.64
C LYS A 62 -16.99 19.20 -8.35
N ILE A 63 -16.28 18.53 -7.43
CA ILE A 63 -16.37 17.09 -7.09
C ILE A 63 -15.62 16.21 -8.11
N VAL A 64 -14.64 15.41 -7.63
CA VAL A 64 -13.87 14.47 -8.47
C VAL A 64 -13.63 13.16 -7.72
N VAL A 65 -14.67 12.37 -7.47
CA VAL A 65 -14.53 11.07 -6.78
C VAL A 65 -13.42 10.20 -7.39
N GLN A 66 -12.51 9.71 -6.55
CA GLN A 66 -11.50 8.73 -6.91
C GLN A 66 -11.98 7.35 -6.45
N HIS A 67 -12.09 6.42 -7.39
CA HIS A 67 -12.43 5.03 -7.14
C HIS A 67 -11.26 4.14 -7.52
N ASP A 68 -10.66 3.51 -6.53
CA ASP A 68 -9.70 2.43 -6.70
C ASP A 68 -10.25 1.18 -6.04
N SER A 69 -10.05 0.04 -6.70
CA SER A 69 -10.54 -1.25 -6.23
C SER A 69 -9.37 -2.21 -6.08
N PHE A 70 -9.34 -2.91 -4.96
CA PHE A 70 -8.39 -4.00 -4.75
C PHE A 70 -8.96 -5.29 -5.34
N PRO A 71 -8.22 -5.99 -6.21
CA PRO A 71 -8.68 -7.24 -6.79
C PRO A 71 -8.81 -8.31 -5.69
N HIS A 72 -9.83 -9.16 -5.81
CA HIS A 72 -10.12 -10.18 -4.81
C HIS A 72 -8.94 -11.14 -4.57
N GLN A 73 -8.10 -11.39 -5.60
CA GLN A 73 -6.90 -12.21 -5.46
C GLN A 73 -5.90 -11.60 -4.47
N LEU A 74 -5.67 -10.29 -4.56
CA LEU A 74 -4.80 -9.58 -3.61
C LEU A 74 -5.39 -9.65 -2.21
N LEU A 75 -6.68 -9.35 -2.05
CA LEU A 75 -7.36 -9.41 -0.75
C LEU A 75 -7.32 -10.82 -0.13
N ALA A 76 -7.41 -11.87 -0.94
CA ALA A 76 -7.28 -13.25 -0.49
C ALA A 76 -5.87 -13.55 0.02
N GLN A 77 -4.82 -13.07 -0.67
CA GLN A 77 -3.44 -13.23 -0.24
C GLN A 77 -3.16 -12.48 1.08
N LEU A 78 -3.61 -11.23 1.19
CA LEU A 78 -3.48 -10.46 2.43
C LEU A 78 -4.20 -11.15 3.59
N GLY A 79 -5.42 -11.64 3.37
CA GLY A 79 -6.18 -12.40 4.36
C GLY A 79 -5.49 -13.70 4.79
N ARG A 80 -4.91 -14.46 3.85
CA ARG A 80 -4.16 -15.70 4.13
C ARG A 80 -3.01 -15.45 5.08
N TYR A 81 -2.27 -14.35 4.89
CA TYR A 81 -1.09 -14.01 5.69
C TYR A 81 -1.39 -13.06 6.86
N LYS A 82 -2.67 -12.71 7.10
CA LYS A 82 -3.08 -11.72 8.12
C LYS A 82 -2.32 -10.39 7.98
N ILE A 83 -2.13 -9.94 6.75
CA ILE A 83 -1.46 -8.67 6.43
C ILE A 83 -2.50 -7.58 6.36
N ASP A 84 -2.28 -6.50 7.12
CA ASP A 84 -3.13 -5.32 7.08
C ASP A 84 -2.89 -4.52 5.79
N LEU A 85 -3.97 -3.94 5.26
CA LEU A 85 -3.92 -3.04 4.11
C LEU A 85 -4.09 -1.61 4.61
N ASP A 86 -3.03 -0.83 4.47
CA ASP A 86 -3.04 0.61 4.74
C ASP A 86 -3.23 1.38 3.41
N LEU A 87 -4.01 2.46 3.48
CA LEU A 87 -4.23 3.39 2.38
C LEU A 87 -3.77 4.77 2.81
N SER A 88 -2.73 5.28 2.17
CA SER A 88 -2.18 6.60 2.46
C SER A 88 -2.53 7.59 1.36
N GLN A 89 -3.30 8.61 1.71
CA GLN A 89 -3.65 9.70 0.79
C GLN A 89 -2.65 10.84 0.93
N PHE A 90 -2.13 11.33 -0.19
CA PHE A 90 -1.23 12.48 -0.24
C PHE A 90 -1.77 13.57 -1.17
N TRP A 91 -1.52 14.83 -0.85
CA TRP A 91 -1.71 15.98 -1.75
C TRP A 91 -0.39 16.72 -1.94
N TYR A 92 -0.19 17.33 -3.11
CA TYR A 92 0.97 18.19 -3.34
C TYR A 92 0.64 19.55 -2.74
N GLY A 93 1.23 19.87 -1.60
CA GLY A 93 1.25 21.23 -1.09
C GLY A 93 2.13 22.07 -2.01
N GLY A 94 1.60 22.60 -3.11
CA GLY A 94 2.34 23.53 -3.96
C GLY A 94 2.87 24.69 -3.13
N ASN A 95 4.20 24.86 -3.09
CA ASN A 95 4.97 25.95 -2.48
C ASN A 95 4.31 26.66 -1.28
N GLN A 96 4.55 26.17 -0.06
CA GLN A 96 4.52 27.06 1.11
C GLN A 96 5.81 27.88 1.28
N ASP A 97 6.81 27.73 0.41
CA ASP A 97 8.13 28.39 0.55
C ASP A 97 8.54 29.35 -0.60
N LEU A 98 7.61 29.99 -1.33
CA LEU A 98 7.97 31.09 -2.25
C LEU A 98 7.16 32.39 -2.05
N ALA A 99 6.54 32.57 -0.88
CA ALA A 99 5.95 33.85 -0.46
C ALA A 99 6.66 34.48 0.75
N SER A 100 7.90 34.08 1.02
CA SER A 100 8.77 34.73 2.01
C SER A 100 10.23 34.61 1.58
N ILE A 101 10.67 35.52 0.70
CA ILE A 101 11.69 36.57 0.87
C ILE A 101 11.71 37.39 -0.43
#